data_AF-A0A377DF64-F1
#
_entry.id   AF-A0A377DF64-F1
#
_cell.length_a   1.000
_cell.length_b   1.000
_cell.length_c   1.000
_cell.angle_alpha   90.00
_cell.angle_beta   90.00
_cell.angle_gamma   90.00
#
_symmetry.space_group_name_H-M   'P 1'
#
loop_
_entity.id
_entity.type
_entity.pdbx_description
1 polymer ?
#
loop_
_entity_poly.entity_id
_entity_poly.type
_entity_poly.pdbx_seq_one_letter_code
_entity_poly.pdbx_strand_id
1 'polypeptide(L)'
;MIKFLREEMGVKKIRFPEHCGIGIKPCSEEGTKRLVRAAIEYAIANDRDSVTLVHKGNIMKFTEGAFKDWGYQLAREEFGGELIDGPVAES
;
A
#
# COMPACT_ATOMS: atom_id res chain seq x y z
N MET A 1 -2.85 -18.71 -18.02
CA MET A 1 -2.84 -17.40 -17.33
C MET A 1 -3.50 -16.28 -18.16
N ILE A 2 -2.93 -15.86 -19.30
CA ILE A 2 -3.51 -14.77 -20.12
C ILE A 2 -4.97 -15.03 -20.51
N LYS A 3 -5.31 -16.28 -20.86
CA LYS A 3 -6.69 -16.72 -21.13
C LYS A 3 -7.65 -16.39 -19.98
N PHE A 4 -7.34 -16.85 -18.77
CA PHE A 4 -8.12 -16.58 -17.55
C PHE A 4 -8.31 -15.09 -17.29
N LEU A 5 -7.24 -14.30 -17.38
CA LEU A 5 -7.32 -12.85 -17.15
C LEU A 5 -8.25 -12.17 -18.16
N ARG A 6 -8.27 -12.60 -19.42
CA ARG A 6 -9.09 -11.98 -20.48
C ARG A 6 -10.53 -12.47 -20.48
N GLU A 7 -10.74 -13.77 -20.35
CA GLU A 7 -12.04 -14.42 -20.52
C GLU A 7 -12.86 -14.40 -19.23
N GLU A 8 -12.25 -14.79 -18.09
CA GLU A 8 -12.96 -14.88 -16.81
C GLU A 8 -12.96 -13.54 -16.07
N MET A 9 -11.81 -12.84 -16.07
CA MET A 9 -11.65 -11.57 -15.34
C MET A 9 -11.90 -10.32 -16.19
N GLY A 10 -12.20 -10.49 -17.48
CA GLY A 10 -12.55 -9.40 -18.39
C GLY A 10 -11.44 -8.36 -18.65
N VAL A 11 -10.16 -8.70 -18.45
CA VAL A 11 -9.04 -7.78 -18.61
C VAL A 11 -8.81 -7.42 -20.08
N LYS A 12 -8.95 -6.13 -20.41
CA LYS A 12 -8.73 -5.58 -21.77
C LYS A 12 -7.43 -4.76 -21.93
N LYS A 13 -6.66 -4.60 -20.85
CA LYS A 13 -5.52 -3.67 -20.77
C LYS A 13 -4.17 -4.27 -21.21
N ILE A 14 -4.11 -5.57 -21.51
CA ILE A 14 -2.89 -6.21 -22.01
C ILE A 14 -2.69 -5.81 -23.48
N ARG A 15 -1.66 -5.01 -23.77
CA ARG A 15 -1.47 -4.38 -25.08
C ARG A 15 -1.09 -5.36 -26.20
N PHE A 16 -0.27 -6.36 -25.89
CA PHE A 16 0.18 -7.41 -26.83
C PHE A 16 0.04 -8.76 -26.13
N PRO A 17 -1.06 -9.49 -26.32
CA PRO A 17 -1.32 -10.73 -25.57
C PRO A 17 -0.55 -11.95 -26.11
N GLU A 18 -0.02 -11.88 -27.33
CA GLU A 18 0.80 -12.93 -27.94
C GLU A 18 2.27 -12.76 -27.55
N HIS A 19 2.99 -13.86 -27.30
CA HIS A 19 4.40 -13.86 -26.88
C HIS A 19 4.71 -12.96 -25.65
N CYS A 20 3.78 -12.88 -24.70
CA CYS A 20 3.86 -12.00 -23.53
C CYS A 20 4.13 -12.78 -22.23
N GLY A 21 5.13 -12.33 -21.46
CA GLY A 21 5.36 -12.80 -20.08
C GLY A 21 4.45 -12.11 -19.07
N ILE A 22 4.09 -12.80 -17.98
CA ILE A 22 3.21 -12.29 -16.92
C ILE A 22 3.92 -12.35 -15.57
N GLY A 23 3.88 -11.25 -14.83
CA GLY A 23 4.27 -11.17 -13.41
C GLY A 23 3.07 -10.83 -12.52
N ILE A 24 3.09 -11.31 -11.28
CA ILE A 24 2.06 -11.04 -10.26
C ILE A 24 2.71 -10.31 -9.09
N LYS A 25 2.14 -9.17 -8.69
CA LYS A 25 2.61 -8.37 -7.53
C LYS A 25 1.57 -8.45 -6.41
N PRO A 26 1.72 -9.36 -5.44
CA PRO A 26 0.90 -9.34 -4.23
C PRO A 26 1.38 -8.26 -3.26
N CYS A 27 0.45 -7.66 -2.53
CA CYS A 27 0.70 -6.85 -1.34
C CYS A 27 -0.45 -7.12 -0.37
N SER A 28 -0.13 -7.41 0.89
CA SER A 28 -1.12 -7.78 1.89
C SER A 28 -1.10 -6.82 3.06
N GLU A 29 -2.25 -6.71 3.73
CA GLU A 29 -2.39 -5.95 4.97
C GLU A 29 -1.47 -6.50 6.05
N GLU A 30 -1.48 -7.82 6.29
CA GLU A 30 -0.66 -8.47 7.30
C GLU A 30 0.84 -8.19 7.09
N GLY A 31 1.32 -8.36 5.85
CA GLY A 31 2.71 -8.10 5.50
C GLY A 31 3.10 -6.64 5.68
N THR A 32 2.22 -5.73 5.27
CA THR A 32 2.40 -4.27 5.43
C THR A 32 2.44 -3.90 6.91
N LYS A 33 1.41 -4.27 7.68
CA LYS A 33 1.26 -3.94 9.09
C LYS A 33 2.43 -4.47 9.91
N ARG A 34 2.89 -5.69 9.66
CA ARG A 34 4.09 -6.25 10.34
C ARG A 34 5.34 -5.41 10.10
N LEU A 35 5.61 -5.01 8.85
CA LEU A 35 6.80 -4.24 8.50
C LEU A 35 6.71 -2.81 9.06
N VAL A 36 5.59 -2.12 8.84
CA VAL A 36 5.41 -0.75 9.32
C VAL A 36 5.45 -0.68 10.84
N ARG A 37 4.86 -1.66 11.55
CA ARG A 37 4.94 -1.76 13.02
C ARG A 37 6.38 -1.80 13.49
N ALA A 38 7.20 -2.70 12.92
CA ALA A 38 8.61 -2.81 13.26
C ALA A 38 9.38 -1.50 12.99
N ALA A 39 9.04 -0.78 11.92
CA ALA A 39 9.67 0.51 11.61
C ALA A 39 9.29 1.61 12.62
N ILE A 40 8.03 1.68 13.05
CA ILE A 40 7.57 2.63 14.06
C ILE A 40 8.16 2.30 15.43
N GLU A 41 8.13 1.02 15.84
CA GLU A 41 8.77 0.55 17.07
C GLU A 41 10.27 0.89 17.10
N TYR A 42 10.96 0.69 15.96
CA TYR A 42 12.37 1.08 15.83
C TYR A 42 12.56 2.59 15.99
N ALA A 43 11.71 3.41 15.37
CA ALA A 43 11.79 4.86 15.49
C ALA A 43 11.62 5.33 16.94
N ILE A 44 10.64 4.77 17.65
CA ILE A 44 10.39 5.08 19.07
C ILE A 44 11.58 4.62 19.94
N ALA A 45 12.06 3.39 19.77
CA ALA A 45 13.13 2.84 20.58
C ALA A 45 14.49 3.54 20.38
N ASN A 46 14.68 4.23 19.26
CA ASN A 46 15.95 4.87 18.88
C ASN A 46 15.82 6.39 18.71
N ASP A 47 14.76 6.99 19.25
CA ASP A 47 14.51 8.44 19.23
C ASP A 47 14.69 9.06 17.82
N ARG A 48 14.00 8.47 16.83
CA ARG A 48 14.04 8.93 15.43
C ARG A 48 12.88 9.86 15.14
N ASP A 49 13.14 10.95 14.42
CA ASP A 49 12.14 12.01 14.20
C ASP A 49 10.96 11.61 13.32
N SER A 50 11.12 10.64 12.40
CA SER A 50 10.08 10.31 11.44
C SER A 50 10.18 8.89 10.85
N VAL A 51 9.03 8.40 10.39
CA VAL A 51 8.90 7.22 9.52
C VAL A 51 8.17 7.66 8.26
N THR A 52 8.81 7.48 7.09
CA THR A 52 8.22 7.85 5.80
C THR A 52 7.75 6.62 5.04
N LEU A 53 6.45 6.56 4.69
CA LEU A 53 5.90 5.52 3.83
C LEU A 53 6.15 5.87 2.36
N VAL A 54 7.17 5.27 1.75
CA VAL A 54 7.48 5.45 0.33
C VAL A 54 6.66 4.47 -0.50
N HIS A 55 5.98 4.96 -1.53
CA HIS A 55 5.13 4.13 -2.38
C HIS A 55 4.87 4.77 -3.75
N LYS A 56 4.45 3.97 -4.74
CA LYS A 56 3.95 4.47 -6.05
C LYS A 56 2.45 4.24 -6.25
N GLY A 57 1.69 4.56 -5.20
CA GLY A 57 0.25 4.30 -5.12
C GLY A 57 -0.64 5.10 -6.07
N ASN A 58 -0.11 6.17 -6.68
CA ASN A 58 -0.85 6.93 -7.69
C ASN A 58 -1.15 6.10 -8.94
N ILE A 59 -0.26 5.16 -9.30
CA ILE A 59 -0.46 4.21 -10.41
C ILE A 59 -0.95 2.84 -9.88
N MET A 60 -0.30 2.30 -8.85
CA MET A 60 -0.59 0.97 -8.31
C MET A 60 -1.48 1.05 -7.05
N LYS A 61 -2.72 1.53 -7.24
CA LYS A 61 -3.66 1.84 -6.13
C LYS A 61 -3.87 0.69 -5.16
N PHE A 62 -4.08 -0.54 -5.66
CA PHE A 62 -4.46 -1.69 -4.83
C PHE A 62 -3.29 -2.45 -4.21
N THR A 63 -2.05 -2.01 -4.42
CA THR A 63 -0.87 -2.63 -3.79
C THR A 63 -0.02 -1.57 -3.11
N GLU A 64 0.64 -0.71 -3.86
CA GLU A 64 1.45 0.38 -3.31
C GLU A 64 0.60 1.47 -2.63
N GLY A 65 -0.59 1.75 -3.16
CA GLY A 65 -1.55 2.63 -2.50
C GLY A 65 -2.04 2.02 -1.19
N ALA A 66 -2.45 0.75 -1.25
CA ALA A 66 -2.87 -0.02 -0.09
C ALA A 66 -1.77 -0.12 0.99
N PHE A 67 -0.50 -0.28 0.61
CA PHE A 67 0.64 -0.23 1.54
C PHE A 67 0.67 1.07 2.35
N LYS A 68 0.54 2.21 1.67
CA LYS A 68 0.48 3.53 2.31
C LYS A 68 -0.75 3.66 3.20
N ASP A 69 -1.92 3.24 2.72
CA ASP A 69 -3.18 3.34 3.47
C ASP A 69 -3.14 2.49 4.75
N TRP A 70 -2.71 1.23 4.67
CA TRP A 70 -2.55 0.33 5.82
C TRP A 70 -1.47 0.80 6.79
N GLY A 71 -0.37 1.38 6.29
CA GLY A 71 0.67 1.94 7.16
C GLY A 71 0.16 3.11 7.99
N TYR A 72 -0.58 4.04 7.39
CA TYR A 72 -1.24 5.13 8.14
C TYR A 72 -2.33 4.62 9.07
N GLN A 73 -3.12 3.62 8.64
CA GLN A 73 -4.14 3.01 9.47
C GLN A 73 -3.52 2.40 10.75
N LEU A 74 -2.45 1.62 10.61
CA LEU A 74 -1.71 1.04 11.73
C LEU A 74 -1.21 2.13 12.69
N ALA A 75 -0.62 3.21 12.17
CA ALA A 75 -0.12 4.31 13.00
C ALA A 75 -1.23 4.92 13.86
N ARG A 76 -2.46 5.05 13.34
CA ARG A 76 -3.63 5.50 14.12
C ARG A 76 -4.09 4.46 15.13
N GLU A 77 -4.28 3.22 14.70
CA GLU A 77 -4.89 2.15 15.49
C GLU A 77 -4.02 1.68 16.66
N GLU A 78 -2.69 1.61 16.46
CA GLU A 78 -1.79 0.98 17.42
C GLU A 78 -0.85 1.96 18.14
N PHE A 79 -0.59 3.13 17.53
CA PHE A 79 0.37 4.12 18.05
C PHE A 79 -0.26 5.48 18.34
N GLY A 80 -1.58 5.62 18.20
CA GLY A 80 -2.29 6.87 18.49
C GLY A 80 -1.90 8.03 17.58
N GLY A 81 -1.43 7.75 16.35
CA GLY A 81 -1.06 8.78 15.39
C GLY A 81 -2.23 9.69 15.04
N GLU A 82 -2.03 11.00 15.11
CA GLU A 82 -3.02 12.01 14.76
C GLU A 82 -2.67 12.68 13.43
N LEU A 83 -3.69 13.29 12.82
CA LEU A 83 -3.51 14.01 11.57
C LEU A 83 -2.92 15.39 11.85
N ILE A 84 -1.78 15.71 11.24
CA ILE A 84 -1.20 17.05 11.29
C ILE A 84 -1.95 17.91 10.26
N ASP A 85 -2.52 19.04 10.71
CA ASP A 85 -3.27 19.98 9.89
C ASP A 85 -4.38 19.32 9.06
N GLY A 86 -5.12 18.41 9.68
CA GLY A 86 -6.19 17.65 9.05
C GLY A 86 -7.19 18.53 8.28
N PRO A 87 -7.91 17.95 7.29
CA PRO A 87 -8.84 18.74 6.48
C PRO A 87 -9.79 19.48 7.41
N VAL A 88 -9.87 20.81 7.22
CA VAL A 88 -10.76 21.67 7.98
C VAL A 88 -12.15 21.07 7.82
N ALA A 89 -12.79 20.69 8.92
CA ALA A 89 -14.17 20.23 8.88
C ALA A 89 -14.99 21.37 8.27
N GLU A 90 -15.57 21.15 7.09
CA GLU A 90 -16.60 22.05 6.56
C GLU A 90 -17.75 22.01 7.56
N SER A 91 -17.96 23.14 8.25
CA SER A 91 -19.10 23.41 9.12
C SER A 91 -20.40 23.48 8.34
#